data_AF-A0A396KZA1-F1
#
_entry.id   AF-A0A396KZA1-F1
#
_cell.length_a   1.000
_cell.length_b   1.000
_cell.length_c   1.000
_cell.angle_alpha   90.00
_cell.angle_beta   90.00
_cell.angle_gamma   90.00
#
_symmetry.space_group_name_H-M   'P 1'
#
loop_
_entity.id
_entity.type
_entity.pdbx_description
1 polymer ?
#
loop_
_entity_poly.entity_id
_entity_poly.type
_entity_poly.pdbx_seq_one_letter_code
_entity_poly.pdbx_strand_id
1 'polypeptide(L)' 'MKSTIKYSNNGCTRQALVKMIEDYIDYYNNKRLQRNLGILTPMEKHKIYLQAA' A
#
# COMPACT_ATOMS: atom_id res chain seq x y z
N MET A 1 -14.45 -20.85 5.02
CA MET A 1 -14.13 -19.67 4.18
C MET A 1 -12.82 -19.98 3.45
N LYS A 2 -12.87 -20.43 2.19
CA LYS A 2 -11.68 -20.89 1.46
C LYS A 2 -10.93 -19.69 0.89
N SER A 3 -9.82 -19.31 1.51
CA SER A 3 -8.88 -18.31 1.02
C SER A 3 -7.98 -18.94 -0.06
N THR A 4 -8.38 -18.84 -1.32
CA THR A 4 -7.49 -19.07 -2.45
C THR A 4 -7.61 -17.87 -3.36
N ILE A 5 -6.75 -16.87 -3.16
CA ILE A 5 -6.51 -15.86 -4.19
C ILE A 5 -5.87 -16.63 -5.35
N LYS A 6 -6.69 -16.99 -6.34
CA LYS A 6 -6.23 -17.58 -7.58
C LYS A 6 -5.46 -16.49 -8.33
N TYR A 7 -4.15 -16.67 -8.48
CA TYR A 7 -3.37 -15.91 -9.45
C TYR A 7 -3.69 -16.45 -10.85
N SER A 8 -4.89 -16.15 -11.35
CA SER A 8 -5.22 -16.35 -12.76
C SER A 8 -4.46 -15.30 -13.56
N ASN A 9 -3.35 -15.71 -14.17
CA ASN A 9 -2.54 -14.90 -15.09
C ASN A 9 -3.26 -14.71 -16.43
N ASN A 10 -4.44 -14.08 -16.41
CA ASN A 10 -5.24 -13.79 -17.60
C ASN A 10 -4.91 -12.38 -18.10
N GLY A 11 -3.71 -12.20 -18.67
CA GLY A 11 -3.33 -10.94 -19.33
C GLY A 11 -2.67 -9.92 -18.40
N CYS A 12 -1.54 -10.29 -17.80
CA CYS A 12 -0.64 -9.33 -17.17
C CYS A 12 0.05 -8.48 -18.25
N THR A 13 -0.63 -7.44 -18.73
CA THR A 13 0.00 -6.41 -19.55
C THR A 13 0.96 -5.60 -18.68
N ARG A 14 1.99 -4.99 -19.29
CA ARG A 14 2.93 -4.11 -18.57
C ARG A 14 2.19 -3.06 -17.74
N GLN A 15 1.08 -2.53 -18.26
CA GLN A 15 0.22 -1.56 -17.62
C GLN A 15 -0.45 -2.12 -16.36
N ALA A 16 -0.94 -3.36 -16.39
CA ALA A 16 -1.53 -4.02 -15.22
C ALA A 16 -0.50 -4.21 -14.10
N LEU A 17 0.74 -4.59 -14.45
CA LEU A 17 1.82 -4.75 -13.47
C LEU A 17 2.21 -3.40 -12.84
N VAL A 18 2.37 -2.36 -13.65
CA VAL A 18 2.68 -1.01 -13.15
C VAL A 18 1.58 -0.53 -12.19
N LYS A 19 0.32 -0.68 -12.59
CA LYS A 19 -0.82 -0.30 -11.75
C LYS A 19 -0.84 -1.06 -10.42
N MET A 20 -0.54 -2.36 -10.45
CA MET A 20 -0.44 -3.15 -9.23
C MET A 20 0.66 -2.67 -8.28
N ILE A 21 1.81 -2.24 -8.82
CA ILE A 21 2.91 -1.70 -8.01
C ILE A 21 2.50 -0.35 -7.41
N GLU A 22 1.90 0.52 -8.21
CA GLU A 22 1.39 1.82 -7.75
C GLU A 22 0.34 1.67 -6.64
N ASP A 23 -0.65 0.80 -6.86
CA ASP A 23 -1.70 0.51 -5.89
C ASP A 23 -1.11 -0.08 -4.59
N TYR A 24 -0.08 -0.91 -4.68
CA TYR A 24 0.61 -1.48 -3.52
C TYR A 24 1.37 -0.41 -2.72
N ILE A 25 2.12 0.46 -3.40
CA ILE A 25 2.85 1.57 -2.75
C ILE A 25 1.87 2.52 -2.06
N ASP A 26 0.80 2.92 -2.74
CA ASP A 26 -0.24 3.79 -2.19
C ASP A 26 -0.91 3.18 -0.96
N TYR A 27 -1.19 1.88 -0.99
CA TYR A 27 -1.74 1.18 0.16
C TYR A 27 -0.84 1.32 1.40
N TYR A 28 0.46 1.06 1.27
CA TYR A 28 1.40 1.14 2.41
C TYR A 28 1.61 2.57 2.91
N ASN A 29 1.59 3.54 1.99
CA ASN A 29 1.85 4.93 2.31
C ASN A 29 0.65 5.64 2.93
N ASN A 30 -0.56 5.37 2.44
CA ASN A 30 -1.73 6.21 2.75
C ASN A 30 -2.92 5.46 3.36
N LYS A 31 -3.08 4.16 3.07
CA LYS A 31 -4.32 3.41 3.39
C LYS A 31 -4.10 2.27 4.39
N ARG A 32 -2.86 2.04 4.81
CA ARG A 32 -2.52 0.95 5.71
C ARG A 32 -3.24 1.15 7.05
N LEU A 33 -4.00 0.13 7.44
CA LEU A 33 -4.84 0.18 8.63
C LEU A 33 -3.96 0.17 9.89
N GLN A 34 -3.89 1.31 10.58
CA GLN A 34 -3.17 1.49 11.84
C GLN A 34 -4.13 1.29 13.01
N ARG A 35 -4.54 0.05 13.30
CA ARG A 35 -5.48 -0.20 14.42
C ARG A 35 -4.79 0.06 15.75
N ASN A 36 -5.24 1.04 16.55
CA ASN A 36 -5.00 1.19 18.00
C ASN A 36 -3.57 0.90 18.53
N LEU A 37 -2.54 0.97 17.68
CA LEU A 37 -1.15 0.62 17.99
C LEU A 37 -0.24 1.86 18.01
N GLY A 38 -0.77 3.06 17.74
CA GLY A 38 0.01 4.30 17.67
C GLY A 38 1.05 4.34 16.52
N ILE A 39 0.97 3.41 15.57
CA ILE A 39 1.94 3.28 14.48
C ILE A 39 1.49 4.16 13.32
N LEU A 40 2.17 5.28 13.09
CA LEU A 40 1.95 6.17 11.96
C LEU A 40 2.35 5.54 10.62
N THR A 41 1.66 5.89 9.54
CA THR A 41 2.12 5.57 8.19
C THR A 41 3.48 6.23 7.92
N PRO A 42 4.28 5.66 7.00
CA PRO A 42 5.50 6.30 6.54
C PRO A 42 5.29 7.76 6.12
N MET A 43 4.17 8.07 5.46
CA MET A 43 3.86 9.44 5.02
C MET A 43 3.51 10.38 6.17
N GLU A 44 2.76 9.93 7.17
CA GLU A 44 2.49 10.73 8.36
C GLU A 44 3.78 10.99 9.15
N LYS A 45 4.65 9.99 9.30
CA LYS A 45 5.96 10.17 9.93
C LYS A 45 6.83 11.17 9.16
N HIS A 46 6.83 11.09 7.83
CA HIS A 46 7.56 12.04 6.99
C HIS A 46 7.04 13.47 7.15
N LYS A 47 5.72 13.67 7.22
CA LYS A 47 5.13 15.00 7.47
C LYS A 47 5.54 15.57 8.82
N ILE A 48 5.53 14.77 9.88
CA ILE A 48 5.98 15.22 11.21
C ILE A 48 7.45 15.63 11.16
N TYR A 49 8.30 14.86 10.48
CA TYR A 49 9.71 15.22 10.32
C TYR A 49 9.88 16.58 9.61
N LEU A 50 9.13 16.83 8.53
CA LEU A 50 9.17 18.11 7.81
C LEU A 50 8.65 19.29 8.65
N GLN A 51 7.72 19.06 9.56
CA GLN A 51 7.19 20.10 10.45
C GLN A 51 8.14 20.43 11.61
N ALA A 52 9.02 19.49 11.98
CA ALA A 52 10.00 19.66 13.04
C ALA A 52 11.34 20.24 12.55
N ALA A 53 11.51 20.40 11.23
CA ALA A 53 12.68 20.98 10.58
C ALA A 53 12.46 22.48 10.31
#